data_AF-T1AUW1-F1
#
_entry.id   AF-T1AUW1-F1
#
_cell.length_a   1.000
_cell.length_b   1.000
_cell.length_c   1.000
_cell.angle_alpha   90.00
_cell.angle_beta   90.00
_cell.angle_gamma   90.00
#
_symmetry.space_group_name_H-M   'P 1'
#
loop_
_entity.id
_entity.type
_entity.pdbx_description
1 polymer ?
#
loop_
_entity_poly.entity_id
_entity_poly.type
_entity_poly.pdbx_seq_one_letter_code
_entity_poly.pdbx_strand_id
1 'polypeptide(L)'
;MSHHAVQDPYSIRCAPQVTGAARDTVDFARQVADRELRSAVDNPVVLPDGRVESTGNFHGEPMAFALDFLAIAAAEVGSIAERRIDRLLDPARSSGLPPFLAHEAGVNS
;
A
#
# COMPACT_ATOMS: atom_id res chain seq x y z
N MET A 1 -28.83 25.73 -2.99
CA MET A 1 -28.18 24.40 -2.93
C MET A 1 -27.79 24.17 -1.47
N SER A 2 -27.98 22.96 -0.93
CA SER A 2 -27.66 22.68 0.48
C SER A 2 -26.23 23.11 0.81
N HIS A 3 -26.06 24.00 1.79
CA HIS A 3 -24.76 24.48 2.27
C HIS A 3 -23.97 23.41 3.05
N HIS A 4 -24.51 22.20 3.19
CA HIS A 4 -23.87 21.10 3.88
C HIS A 4 -23.89 19.84 3.01
N ALA A 5 -22.70 19.32 2.70
CA ALA A 5 -22.54 17.94 2.29
C ALA A 5 -22.80 17.05 3.52
N VAL A 6 -23.73 16.10 3.39
CA VAL A 6 -24.09 15.18 4.48
C VAL A 6 -22.95 14.18 4.76
N GLN A 7 -22.10 13.93 3.78
CA GLN A 7 -20.99 13.00 3.88
C GLN A 7 -19.72 13.62 3.29
N ASP A 8 -18.60 13.36 3.95
CA ASP A 8 -17.29 13.71 3.41
C ASP A 8 -16.97 12.86 2.18
N PRO A 9 -16.12 13.39 1.27
CA PRO A 9 -15.64 12.65 0.13
C PRO A 9 -14.82 11.42 0.50
N TYR A 10 -14.75 10.50 -0.46
CA TYR A 10 -14.15 9.19 -0.26
C TYR A 10 -12.70 9.25 0.17
N SER A 11 -11.92 10.20 -0.35
CA SER A 11 -10.51 10.35 0.00
C SER A 11 -10.28 10.63 1.50
N ILE A 12 -11.29 11.15 2.21
CA ILE A 12 -11.30 11.35 3.66
C ILE A 12 -11.99 10.17 4.35
N ARG A 13 -13.25 9.92 3.99
CA ARG A 13 -14.12 9.00 4.72
C ARG A 13 -13.73 7.53 4.56
N CYS A 14 -13.18 7.16 3.41
CA CYS A 14 -12.77 5.79 3.10
C CYS A 14 -11.28 5.52 3.40
N ALA A 15 -10.56 6.50 3.96
CA ALA A 15 -9.15 6.33 4.31
C ALA A 15 -8.89 5.13 5.24
N PRO A 16 -9.72 4.86 6.27
CA PRO A 16 -9.54 3.67 7.12
C PRO A 16 -9.67 2.35 6.35
N GLN A 17 -10.61 2.26 5.41
CA GLN A 17 -10.85 1.04 4.63
C GLN A 17 -9.70 0.78 3.65
N VAL A 18 -9.24 1.81 2.92
CA VAL A 18 -8.13 1.67 1.96
C VAL A 18 -6.81 1.40 2.68
N THR A 19 -6.49 2.16 3.72
CA THR A 19 -5.25 1.94 4.48
C THR A 19 -5.31 0.68 5.34
N GLY A 20 -6.49 0.24 5.77
CA GLY A 20 -6.70 -1.03 6.45
C GLY A 20 -6.40 -2.22 5.54
N ALA A 21 -6.97 -2.24 4.34
CA ALA A 21 -6.67 -3.29 3.35
C ALA A 21 -5.16 -3.36 3.02
N ALA A 22 -4.50 -2.20 2.90
CA ALA A 22 -3.05 -2.19 2.69
C ALA A 22 -2.25 -2.76 3.87
N ARG A 23 -2.69 -2.53 5.12
CA ARG A 23 -2.07 -3.12 6.32
C ARG A 23 -2.24 -4.63 6.35
N ASP A 24 -3.43 -5.12 6.02
CA ASP A 24 -3.69 -6.56 5.95
C ASP A 24 -2.77 -7.23 4.90
N THR A 25 -2.55 -6.58 3.75
CA THR A 25 -1.59 -7.05 2.74
C THR A 25 -0.14 -7.04 3.24
N VAL A 26 0.25 -6.02 4.02
CA VAL A 26 1.59 -5.99 4.65
C VAL A 26 1.77 -7.14 5.63
N ASP A 27 0.74 -7.47 6.42
CA ASP A 27 0.81 -8.58 7.36
C ASP A 27 0.84 -9.93 6.66
N PHE A 28 0.13 -10.09 5.53
CA PHE A 28 0.29 -11.24 4.65
C PHE A 28 1.74 -11.36 4.13
N ALA A 29 2.29 -10.29 3.57
CA ALA A 29 3.64 -10.31 3.01
C ALA A 29 4.71 -10.60 4.08
N ARG A 30 4.54 -10.05 5.29
CA ARG A 30 5.38 -10.39 6.45
C ARG A 30 5.31 -11.86 6.81
N GLN A 31 4.12 -12.45 6.80
CA GLN A 31 3.95 -13.88 7.09
C GLN A 31 4.66 -14.75 6.06
N VAL A 32 4.62 -14.38 4.77
CA VAL A 32 5.35 -15.09 3.71
C VAL A 32 6.86 -14.94 3.91
N ALA A 33 7.35 -13.72 4.11
CA ALA A 33 8.76 -13.45 4.33
C ALA A 33 9.31 -14.17 5.57
N ASP A 34 8.54 -14.22 6.67
CA ASP A 34 8.93 -14.92 7.90
C ASP A 34 9.04 -16.45 7.71
N ARG A 35 8.22 -17.03 6.83
CA ARG A 35 8.35 -18.44 6.44
C ARG A 35 9.58 -18.67 5.58
N GLU A 36 9.80 -17.80 4.60
CA GLU A 36 10.94 -17.90 3.68
C GLU A 36 12.29 -17.75 4.41
N LEU A 37 12.38 -16.80 5.34
CA LEU A 37 13.58 -16.61 6.17
C LEU A 37 13.94 -17.82 7.04
N ARG A 38 12.97 -18.69 7.33
CA ARG A 38 13.17 -19.93 8.10
C ARG A 38 13.28 -21.17 7.23
N SER A 39 13.16 -21.05 5.91
CA SER A 39 13.23 -22.17 4.98
C SER A 39 14.67 -22.43 4.50
N ALA A 40 14.91 -23.63 3.95
CA ALA A 40 16.16 -23.97 3.28
C ALA A 40 15.99 -23.69 1.77
N VAL A 41 16.24 -22.44 1.37
CA VAL A 41 16.20 -21.97 -0.03
C VAL A 41 17.46 -22.44 -0.76
N ASP A 42 17.53 -23.74 -1.08
CA ASP A 42 18.71 -24.36 -1.72
C ASP A 42 18.33 -25.61 -2.51
N ASN A 43 19.24 -26.07 -3.37
CA ASN A 43 19.16 -27.36 -4.05
C ASN A 43 20.56 -27.86 -4.46
N PRO A 44 20.92 -29.11 -4.15
CA PRO A 44 20.16 -30.12 -3.40
C PRO A 44 20.18 -29.84 -1.90
N VAL A 45 19.31 -30.51 -1.14
CA VAL A 45 19.33 -30.45 0.33
C VAL A 45 19.89 -31.74 0.91
N VAL A 46 20.63 -31.62 2.01
CA VAL A 46 21.11 -32.77 2.78
C VAL A 46 20.18 -32.97 3.99
N LEU A 47 19.57 -34.14 4.08
CA LEU A 47 18.68 -34.50 5.17
C LEU A 47 19.46 -34.97 6.41
N PRO A 48 18.86 -34.97 7.62
CA PRO A 48 19.54 -35.37 8.85
C PRO A 48 20.09 -36.81 8.84
N ASP A 49 19.57 -37.68 7.98
CA ASP A 49 20.04 -39.06 7.77
C ASP A 49 21.17 -39.18 6.73
N GLY A 50 21.66 -38.04 6.21
CA GLY A 50 22.75 -37.95 5.23
C GLY A 50 22.31 -38.10 3.76
N ARG A 51 21.03 -38.32 3.48
CA ARG A 51 20.54 -38.36 2.09
C ARG A 51 20.63 -37.00 1.43
N VAL A 52 20.94 -37.01 0.12
CA VAL A 52 20.95 -35.83 -0.74
C VAL A 52 19.71 -35.88 -1.62
N GLU A 53 18.82 -34.91 -1.46
CA GLU A 53 17.56 -34.85 -2.19
C GLU A 53 17.53 -33.62 -3.10
N SER A 54 17.09 -33.84 -4.35
CA SER A 54 16.82 -32.75 -5.29
C SER A 54 15.52 -32.04 -4.92
N THR A 55 15.53 -30.71 -4.94
CA THR A 55 14.37 -29.88 -4.60
C THR A 55 14.21 -28.71 -5.56
N GLY A 56 13.06 -28.03 -5.46
CA GLY A 56 12.82 -26.74 -6.09
C GLY A 56 12.79 -25.58 -5.08
N ASN A 57 13.40 -25.72 -3.90
CA ASN A 57 13.22 -24.76 -2.80
C ASN A 57 13.77 -23.37 -3.11
N PHE A 58 14.64 -23.24 -4.11
CA PHE A 58 15.15 -21.95 -4.60
C PHE A 58 14.12 -21.12 -5.37
N HIS A 59 12.94 -21.67 -5.69
CA HIS A 59 11.93 -20.98 -6.48
C HIS A 59 11.12 -20.00 -5.63
N GLY A 60 11.39 -18.70 -5.79
CA GLY A 60 10.78 -17.63 -4.99
C GLY A 60 9.33 -17.26 -5.32
N GLU A 61 8.52 -18.17 -5.85
CA GLU A 61 7.12 -17.86 -6.24
C GLU A 61 6.29 -17.27 -5.08
N PRO A 62 6.38 -17.80 -3.84
CA PRO A 62 5.63 -17.23 -2.72
C PRO A 62 6.01 -15.77 -2.47
N MET A 63 7.31 -15.45 -2.52
CA MET A 63 7.80 -14.08 -2.36
C MET A 63 7.37 -13.18 -3.52
N ALA A 64 7.38 -13.69 -4.76
CA ALA A 64 6.93 -12.93 -5.93
C ALA A 64 5.48 -12.46 -5.76
N PHE A 65 4.55 -13.36 -5.42
CA PHE A 65 3.15 -12.98 -5.19
C PHE A 65 2.98 -12.00 -4.03
N ALA A 66 3.71 -12.18 -2.93
CA ALA A 66 3.67 -11.26 -1.81
C ALA A 66 4.12 -9.84 -2.21
N LEU A 67 5.17 -9.73 -3.02
CA LEU A 67 5.69 -8.45 -3.49
C LEU A 67 4.77 -7.78 -4.51
N ASP A 68 4.14 -8.55 -5.42
CA ASP A 68 3.16 -8.01 -6.35
C ASP A 68 1.93 -7.44 -5.63
N PHE A 69 1.44 -8.12 -4.59
CA PHE A 69 0.35 -7.59 -3.77
C PHE A 69 0.76 -6.35 -2.98
N LEU A 70 2.00 -6.29 -2.48
CA LEU A 70 2.54 -5.09 -1.85
C LEU A 70 2.61 -3.91 -2.83
N ALA A 71 3.00 -4.14 -4.08
CA ALA A 71 3.04 -3.11 -5.11
C ALA A 71 1.64 -2.54 -5.37
N ILE A 72 0.62 -3.40 -5.47
CA ILE A 72 -0.79 -3.00 -5.60
C ILE A 72 -1.23 -2.18 -4.38
N ALA A 73 -0.98 -2.67 -3.17
CA ALA A 73 -1.36 -1.98 -1.94
C ALA A 73 -0.71 -0.60 -1.81
N ALA A 74 0.57 -0.48 -2.17
CA ALA A 74 1.29 0.79 -2.17
C ALA A 74 0.69 1.79 -3.17
N ALA A 75 0.33 1.33 -4.38
CA ALA A 75 -0.32 2.16 -5.40
C ALA A 75 -1.68 2.70 -4.90
N GLU A 76 -2.49 1.87 -4.25
CA GLU A 76 -3.80 2.28 -3.71
C GLU A 76 -3.66 3.31 -2.57
N VAL A 77 -2.71 3.10 -1.65
CA VAL A 77 -2.41 4.07 -0.59
C VAL A 77 -1.92 5.40 -1.17
N GLY A 78 -1.05 5.34 -2.18
CA GLY A 78 -0.58 6.51 -2.90
C GLY A 78 -1.73 7.27 -3.58
N SER A 79 -2.61 6.55 -4.28
CA SER A 79 -3.77 7.10 -4.97
C SER A 79 -4.71 7.85 -4.01
N ILE A 80 -5.10 7.24 -2.89
CA ILE A 80 -5.98 7.93 -1.93
C ILE A 80 -5.28 9.09 -1.20
N ALA A 81 -3.96 9.04 -1.01
CA ALA A 81 -3.19 10.16 -0.49
C ALA A 81 -3.13 11.33 -1.48
N GLU A 82 -2.88 11.05 -2.75
CA GLU A 82 -2.85 12.07 -3.80
C GLU A 82 -4.24 12.72 -3.96
N ARG A 83 -5.33 11.94 -3.96
CA ARG A 83 -6.70 12.49 -4.00
C ARG A 83 -7.04 13.36 -2.79
N ARG A 84 -6.39 13.16 -1.63
CA ARG A 84 -6.52 14.07 -0.48
C ARG A 84 -5.77 15.38 -0.73
N ILE A 85 -4.56 15.31 -1.30
CA ILE A 85 -3.79 16.51 -1.66
C ILE A 85 -4.53 17.34 -2.70
N ASP A 86 -5.00 16.74 -3.80
CA ASP A 86 -5.80 17.42 -4.82
C ASP A 86 -6.99 18.18 -4.21
N ARG A 87 -7.72 17.53 -3.29
CA ARG A 87 -8.83 18.16 -2.58
C ARG A 87 -8.41 19.38 -1.75
N LEU A 88 -7.25 19.35 -1.11
CA LEU A 88 -6.75 20.46 -0.30
C LEU A 88 -6.32 21.65 -1.17
N LEU A 89 -5.76 21.37 -2.35
CA LEU A 89 -5.25 22.39 -3.25
C LEU A 89 -6.35 23.09 -4.07
N ASP A 90 -7.47 22.40 -4.36
CA ASP A 90 -8.56 22.96 -5.16
C ASP A 90 -9.58 23.75 -4.31
N PRO A 91 -9.73 25.08 -4.53
CA PRO A 91 -10.72 25.93 -3.84
C PRO A 91 -12.16 25.41 -3.87
N ALA A 92 -12.56 24.74 -4.94
CA ALA A 92 -13.91 24.21 -5.09
C ALA A 92 -14.16 22.99 -4.20
N ARG A 93 -13.09 22.33 -3.71
CA ARG A 93 -13.15 21.10 -2.91
C ARG A 93 -12.58 21.26 -1.51
N SER A 94 -11.77 22.28 -1.24
CA SER A 94 -10.96 22.42 -0.03
C SER A 94 -11.72 22.88 1.22
N SER A 95 -13.02 23.18 1.11
CA SER A 95 -13.86 23.65 2.23
C SER A 95 -13.37 24.98 2.83
N GLY A 96 -12.94 25.91 1.96
CA GLY A 96 -12.59 27.28 2.34
C GLY A 96 -11.10 27.54 2.52
N LEU A 97 -10.23 26.60 2.18
CA LEU A 97 -8.78 26.86 2.17
C LEU A 97 -8.39 27.74 0.98
N PRO A 98 -7.32 28.57 1.12
CA PRO A 98 -6.78 29.33 0.00
C PRO A 98 -6.41 28.43 -1.19
N PRO A 99 -6.55 28.90 -2.44
CA PRO A 99 -6.11 28.17 -3.63
C PRO A 99 -4.66 27.74 -3.51
N PHE A 100 -4.39 26.45 -3.76
CA PHE A 100 -3.07 25.83 -3.66
C PHE A 100 -2.39 26.01 -2.30
N LEU A 101 -3.15 26.37 -1.26
CA LEU A 101 -2.64 26.74 0.07
C LEU A 101 -1.68 27.94 0.06
N ALA A 102 -1.71 28.76 -1.01
CA ALA A 102 -0.84 29.91 -1.16
C ALA A 102 -1.30 31.09 -0.27
N HIS A 103 -0.33 31.82 0.32
CA HIS A 103 -0.62 33.03 1.09
C HIS A 103 -1.17 34.17 0.20
N GLU A 104 -0.59 34.36 -0.99
CA GLU A 104 -1.08 35.29 -2.02
C GLU A 104 -1.24 34.54 -3.35
N ALA A 105 -2.41 33.92 -3.53
CA ALA A 105 -2.71 33.14 -4.73
C ALA A 105 -2.62 34.01 -6.01
N GLY A 106 -1.93 33.50 -7.04
CA GLY A 106 -1.68 34.19 -8.30
C GLY A 106 -0.33 34.90 -8.36
N VAL A 107 0.28 35.24 -7.22
CA VAL A 107 1.67 35.71 -7.10
C VAL A 107 2.58 34.57 -6.62
N ASN A 108 2.10 33.79 -5.65
CA ASN A 108 2.78 32.63 -5.10
C ASN A 108 2.13 31.32 -5.58
N SER A 109 2.94 30.26 -5.68
CA SER A 109 2.52 28.88 -5.96
C SER A 109 3.02 27.93 -4.88
#